data_AF-A0A962P4D5-F1
#
_entry.id   AF-A0A962P4D5-F1
#
_cell.length_a   1.000
_cell.length_b   1.000
_cell.length_c   1.000
_cell.angle_alpha   90.00
_cell.angle_beta   90.00
_cell.angle_gamma   90.00
#
_symmetry.space_group_name_H-M   'P 1'
#
loop_
_entity.id
_entity.type
_entity.pdbx_description
1 polymer ?
#
loop_
_entity_poly.entity_id
_entity_poly.type
_entity_poly.pdbx_seq_one_letter_code
_entity_poly.pdbx_strand_id
1 'polypeptide(L)'
;MSDQLKFSPLSIHVKERIRRLRLDAGYSMTEGSKLLGVSRKQLEDIETARDYGCHLELELLAKIKVIYKVSLDDLLGDLPGDAQSDYFIRKRRRNAD
;
A
#
# COMPACT_ATOMS: atom_id res chain seq x y z
N MET A 1 -11.83 -12.26 -16.39
CA MET A 1 -10.45 -11.77 -16.58
C MET A 1 -9.76 -11.88 -15.24
N SER A 2 -8.88 -12.88 -15.09
CA SER A 2 -8.21 -13.19 -13.83
C SER A 2 -7.01 -12.25 -13.66
N ASP A 3 -7.26 -11.06 -13.13
CA ASP A 3 -6.19 -10.20 -12.62
C ASP A 3 -5.63 -10.87 -11.35
N GLN A 4 -4.67 -11.76 -11.57
CA GLN A 4 -3.91 -12.44 -10.53
C GLN A 4 -3.20 -11.37 -9.69
N LEU A 5 -3.63 -11.22 -8.43
CA LEU A 5 -3.08 -10.26 -7.48
C LEU A 5 -1.59 -10.55 -7.24
N LYS A 6 -0.71 -9.76 -7.86
CA LYS A 6 0.74 -9.79 -7.61
C LYS A 6 1.12 -9.23 -6.24
N PHE A 7 0.20 -8.81 -5.40
CA PHE A 7 0.48 -8.29 -4.06
C PHE A 7 -0.05 -9.26 -3.00
N SER A 8 0.59 -9.31 -1.83
CA SER A 8 0.01 -10.01 -0.68
C SER A 8 -1.27 -9.31 -0.22
N PRO A 9 -2.19 -10.01 0.45
CA PRO A 9 -3.36 -9.39 1.06
C PRO A 9 -3.00 -8.19 1.96
N LEU A 10 -1.94 -8.30 2.77
CA LEU A 10 -1.43 -7.18 3.57
C LEU A 10 -1.05 -5.97 2.71
N SER A 11 -0.32 -6.20 1.61
CA SER A 11 0.11 -5.11 0.73
C SER A 11 -1.08 -4.38 0.12
N ILE A 12 -2.12 -5.12 -0.30
CA ILE A 12 -3.36 -4.52 -0.84
C ILE A 12 -4.05 -3.69 0.23
N HIS A 13 -4.19 -4.24 1.45
CA HIS A 13 -4.78 -3.54 2.59
C HIS A 13 -4.07 -2.21 2.87
N VAL A 14 -2.75 -2.23 3.02
CA VAL A 14 -1.96 -1.02 3.31
C VAL A 14 -2.10 0.01 2.18
N LYS A 15 -2.04 -0.42 0.91
CA LYS A 15 -2.21 0.45 -0.25
C LYS A 15 -3.59 1.15 -0.27
N GLU A 16 -4.65 0.41 0.01
CA GLU A 16 -6.00 0.97 0.15
C GLU A 16 -6.12 1.92 1.34
N ARG A 17 -5.45 1.60 2.46
CA ARG A 17 -5.45 2.44 3.66
C ARG A 17 -4.76 3.77 3.41
N ILE A 18 -3.61 3.77 2.72
CA ILE A 18 -2.90 4.99 2.30
C ILE A 18 -3.80 5.88 1.44
N ARG A 19 -4.51 5.28 0.48
CA ARG A 19 -5.48 6.02 -0.35
C ARG A 19 -6.57 6.67 0.48
N ARG A 20 -7.15 5.93 1.44
CA ARG A 20 -8.20 6.46 2.33
C ARG A 20 -7.67 7.61 3.18
N LEU A 21 -6.50 7.46 3.81
CA LEU A 21 -5.88 8.51 4.61
C LEU A 21 -5.71 9.81 3.82
N ARG A 22 -5.27 9.74 2.57
CA ARG A 22 -5.15 10.92 1.71
C ARG A 22 -6.51 11.59 1.45
N LEU A 23 -7.52 10.80 1.12
CA LEU A 23 -8.86 11.29 0.82
C LEU A 23 -9.57 11.88 2.05
N ASP A 24 -9.45 11.20 3.20
CA ASP A 24 -10.03 11.63 4.49
C ASP A 24 -9.39 12.94 4.97
N ALA A 25 -8.10 13.13 4.69
CA ALA A 25 -7.39 14.39 4.94
C ALA A 25 -7.70 15.50 3.90
N GLY A 26 -8.52 15.21 2.88
CA GLY A 26 -8.95 16.18 1.88
C GLY A 26 -7.91 16.50 0.80
N TYR A 27 -6.82 15.73 0.69
CA TYR A 27 -5.76 16.00 -0.26
C TYR A 27 -6.04 15.41 -1.64
N SER A 28 -5.85 16.21 -2.68
CA SER A 28 -5.77 15.73 -4.06
C SER A 28 -4.55 14.82 -4.28
N MET A 29 -4.51 14.12 -5.41
CA MET A 29 -3.34 13.32 -5.80
C MET A 29 -2.07 14.18 -5.88
N THR A 30 -2.19 15.41 -6.39
CA THR A 30 -1.05 16.35 -6.51
C THR A 30 -0.54 16.82 -5.16
N GLU A 31 -1.43 17.14 -4.22
CA GLU A 31 -1.05 17.56 -2.87
C GLU A 31 -0.44 16.40 -2.10
N GLY A 32 -1.10 15.23 -2.13
CA GLY A 32 -0.60 14.02 -1.48
C GLY A 32 0.79 13.63 -1.98
N SER A 33 1.05 13.71 -3.29
CA SER A 33 2.35 13.32 -3.84
C SER A 33 3.45 14.30 -3.41
N LYS A 34 3.14 15.60 -3.37
CA LYS A 34 4.06 16.63 -2.86
C LYS A 34 4.37 16.44 -1.38
N LEU A 35 3.34 16.21 -0.56
CA LEU A 35 3.48 15.98 0.89
C LEU A 35 4.35 14.76 1.18
N LEU A 36 4.10 13.65 0.47
CA LEU A 36 4.85 12.41 0.63
C LEU A 36 6.23 12.46 -0.05
N GLY A 37 6.51 13.48 -0.85
CA GLY A 37 7.77 13.65 -1.58
C GLY A 37 7.99 12.55 -2.62
N VAL A 38 6.93 12.15 -3.31
CA VAL A 38 6.93 11.15 -4.40
C VAL A 38 6.34 11.77 -5.66
N SER A 39 6.58 11.16 -6.82
CA SER A 39 5.91 11.61 -8.05
C SER A 39 4.40 11.32 -7.99
N ARG A 40 3.59 12.08 -8.74
CA ARG A 40 2.15 11.84 -8.84
C ARG A 40 1.84 10.43 -9.35
N LYS A 41 2.59 9.95 -10.35
CA LYS A 41 2.49 8.59 -10.88
C LYS A 41 2.82 7.56 -9.82
N GLN A 42 3.89 7.76 -9.06
CA GLN A 42 4.29 6.86 -7.98
C GLN A 42 3.20 6.79 -6.90
N LEU A 43 2.60 7.92 -6.51
CA LEU A 43 1.49 7.89 -5.55
C LEU A 43 0.27 7.15 -6.10
N GLU A 44 -0.06 7.34 -7.38
CA GLU A 44 -1.11 6.57 -8.05
C GLU A 44 -0.82 5.06 -8.06
N ASP A 45 0.43 4.68 -8.35
CA ASP A 45 0.90 3.29 -8.32
C ASP A 45 0.93 2.71 -6.90
N ILE A 46 1.15 3.55 -5.86
CA ILE A 46 1.05 3.18 -4.45
C ILE A 46 -0.40 2.93 -4.06
N GLU A 47 -1.33 3.80 -4.43
CA GLU A 47 -2.72 3.76 -3.98
C GLU A 47 -3.61 2.79 -4.76
N THR A 48 -3.11 2.24 -5.86
CA THR A 48 -3.80 1.23 -6.65
C THR A 48 -3.39 -0.19 -6.24
N ALA A 49 -4.37 -1.10 -6.28
CA ALA A 49 -4.14 -2.54 -6.14
C ALA A 49 -3.61 -3.17 -7.46
N ARG A 50 -3.53 -2.38 -8.54
CA ARG A 50 -3.00 -2.81 -9.84
C ARG A 50 -1.50 -3.00 -9.79
N ASP A 51 -1.04 -3.96 -10.58
CA ASP A 51 0.32 -4.44 -10.60
C ASP A 51 1.28 -3.53 -11.38
N TYR A 52 1.59 -2.37 -10.81
CA TYR A 52 2.59 -1.44 -11.35
C TYR A 52 3.99 -1.62 -10.73
N GLY A 53 4.19 -2.66 -9.90
CA GLY A 53 5.50 -2.96 -9.30
C GLY A 53 5.99 -1.91 -8.28
N CYS A 54 5.11 -1.03 -7.79
CA CYS A 54 5.51 -0.02 -6.83
C CYS A 54 5.63 -0.63 -5.41
N HIS A 55 6.79 -0.40 -4.80
CA HIS A 55 7.13 -0.86 -3.45
C HIS A 55 6.83 0.23 -2.42
N LEU A 56 6.38 -0.18 -1.23
CA LEU A 56 6.27 0.70 -0.06
C LEU A 56 7.62 0.71 0.65
N GLU A 57 8.32 1.83 0.57
CA GLU A 57 9.60 2.04 1.25
C GLU A 57 9.39 2.50 2.69
N LEU A 58 10.35 2.23 3.57
CA LEU A 58 10.26 2.58 4.99
C LEU A 58 10.13 4.10 5.20
N GLU A 59 10.85 4.89 4.41
CA GLU A 59 10.84 6.35 4.41
C GLU A 59 9.45 6.89 4.05
N LEU A 60 8.77 6.25 3.08
CA LEU A 60 7.41 6.60 2.73
C LEU A 60 6.44 6.28 3.88
N LEU A 61 6.55 5.10 4.49
CA LEU A 61 5.74 4.72 5.65
C LEU A 61 5.94 5.67 6.83
N ALA A 62 7.17 6.10 7.09
CA ALA A 62 7.49 7.08 8.11
C ALA A 62 6.84 8.44 7.83
N LYS A 63 6.86 8.90 6.57
CA LYS A 63 6.16 10.14 6.17
C LYS A 63 4.65 10.02 6.30
N ILE A 64 4.06 8.90 5.90
CA ILE A 64 2.61 8.62 6.04
C ILE A 64 2.20 8.75 7.51
N LYS A 65 2.96 8.13 8.43
CA LYS A 65 2.74 8.25 9.88
C LYS A 65 2.70 9.70 10.34
N VAL A 66 3.68 10.50 9.93
CA VAL A 66 3.81 11.91 10.37
C VAL A 66 2.71 12.79 9.75
N ILE A 67 2.46 12.68 8.45
CA ILE A 67 1.55 13.55 7.70
C ILE A 67 0.10 13.25 8.06
N TYR A 68 -0.28 11.97 8.08
CA TYR A 68 -1.66 11.57 8.34
C TYR A 68 -1.93 11.23 9.81
N LYS A 69 -0.93 11.40 10.70
CA LYS A 69 -1.03 11.17 12.15
C LYS A 69 -1.59 9.78 12.49
N VAL A 70 -1.15 8.76 11.77
CA VAL A 70 -1.58 7.37 11.91
C VAL A 70 -0.44 6.52 12.49
N SER A 71 -0.73 5.57 13.38
CA SER A 71 0.29 4.62 13.84
C SER A 71 0.62 3.59 12.74
N LEU A 72 1.74 2.88 12.87
CA LEU A 72 2.03 1.77 11.95
C LEU A 72 1.06 0.60 12.19
N ASP A 73 0.68 0.36 13.44
CA ASP A 73 -0.29 -0.68 13.78
C ASP A 73 -1.66 -0.40 13.14
N ASP A 74 -2.13 0.85 13.20
CA ASP A 74 -3.39 1.26 12.53
C ASP A 74 -3.31 1.20 11.00
N LEU A 75 -2.11 1.31 10.44
CA LEU A 75 -1.86 1.21 9.00
C LEU A 75 -1.86 -0.25 8.53
N LEU A 76 -1.31 -1.15 9.36
CA LEU A 76 -1.25 -2.59 9.10
C LEU A 76 -2.57 -3.29 9.41
N GLY A 77 -3.36 -2.76 10.35
CA GLY A 77 -4.61 -3.36 10.80
C GLY A 77 -4.39 -4.64 11.60
N ASP A 78 -5.45 -5.43 11.73
CA ASP A 78 -5.39 -6.71 12.42
C ASP A 78 -4.54 -7.71 11.63
N LEU A 79 -3.47 -8.19 12.25
CA LEU A 79 -2.58 -9.19 11.69
C LEU A 79 -2.90 -10.58 12.22
N PRO A 80 -2.74 -11.64 11.41
CA PRO A 80 -2.86 -13.00 11.91
C PRO A 80 -1.76 -13.30 12.94
N GLY A 81 -2.10 -14.08 13.97
CA GLY A 81 -1.13 -14.52 14.99
C GLY A 81 -0.11 -15.54 14.48
N ASP A 82 -0.29 -16.05 13.26
CA ASP A 82 0.64 -16.97 12.59
C ASP A 82 1.48 -16.22 11.54
N ALA A 83 2.79 -16.16 11.77
CA ALA A 83 3.77 -15.50 10.90
C ALA A 83 3.91 -16.18 9.52
N GLN A 84 3.45 -17.42 9.33
CA GLN A 84 3.48 -18.13 8.05
C GLN A 84 2.18 -17.99 7.25
N SER A 85 1.25 -17.15 7.71
CA SER A 85 -0.03 -16.93 7.04
C SER A 85 0.14 -16.44 5.59
N ASP A 86 -0.71 -16.97 4.70
CA ASP A 86 -0.87 -16.50 3.31
C ASP A 86 -1.17 -14.99 3.22
N TYR A 87 -1.61 -14.36 4.31
CA TYR A 87 -1.82 -12.93 4.41
C TYR A 87 -0.54 -12.11 4.12
N PHE A 88 0.63 -12.67 4.44
CA PHE A 88 1.93 -12.05 4.21
C PHE A 88 2.54 -12.45 2.85
N ILE A 89 2.04 -13.51 2.22
CA ILE A 89 2.67 -14.11 1.05
C ILE A 89 2.21 -13.43 -0.23
N ARG A 90 3.19 -12.97 -1.01
CA ARG A 90 2.98 -12.55 -2.40
C ARG A 90 2.72 -13.79 -3.25
N LYS A 91 1.52 -13.96 -3.80
CA LYS A 91 1.23 -15.06 -4.74
C LYS A 91 2.10 -14.90 -5.99
N ARG A 92 3.17 -15.69 -6.11
CA ARG A 92 4.00 -15.75 -7.31
C ARG A 92 3.26 -16.55 -8.38
N ARG A 93 3.43 -16.14 -9.64
CA ARG A 93 2.96 -16.93 -10.78
C ARG A 93 3.64 -18.29 -10.71
N ARG A 94 2.89 -19.37 -10.57
CA ARG A 94 3.40 -20.69 -10.97
C ARG A 94 3.42 -20.64 -12.49
N ASN A 95 4.60 -20.70 -13.09
CA ASN A 95 4.66 -21.00 -14.51
C ASN A 95 3.99 -22.37 -14.65
N ALA A 96 2.90 -22.42 -15.42
CA ALA A 96 2.39 -23.70 -15.88
C ALA A 96 3.44 -24.19 -16.87
N ASP A 97 4.12 -25.28 -16.53
CA ASP A 97 4.93 -26.06 -17.47
C ASP A 97 4.02 -26.66 -18.55
#